data_AF-A0A6C0JMD5-F1
#
_entry.id   AF-A0A6C0JMD5-F1
#
_cell.length_a   1.000
_cell.length_b   1.000
_cell.length_c   1.000
_cell.angle_alpha   90.00
_cell.angle_beta   90.00
_cell.angle_gamma   90.00
#
_symmetry.space_group_name_H-M   'P 1'
#
loop_
_entity.id
_entity.type
_entity.pdbx_description
1 polymer ?
#
loop_
_entity_poly.entity_id
_entity_poly.type
_entity_poly.pdbx_seq_one_letter_code
_entity_poly.pdbx_strand_id
1 'polypeptide(L)'
;MSNLNNLVKAPVKAPVKGHDTIWIASFDIGYVNFAFYIQEIDQNKLSTIKNIKKEERYNEDSTPTTEMSKILNDIYKNGKTIIYKNSNISNNCINGKQLDVETFYNMFDLLDKYSDFWDKCCFFIVEKQMDFGKMKRNPKALKLGHYCQSYFVFRYGRFKQVIEFPAYHKTQVLGCKKIKGKKYKNGKHKWIAINKPDRKKWSIIKATEILDIRKEKIIINSITTKAKKDDISDCICQLESFKYLYYISKEI
;
A
#
# COMPACT_ATOMS: atom_id res chain seq x y z
N MET A 1 12.21 -20.24 37.94
CA MET A 1 11.54 -21.34 37.21
C MET A 1 10.07 -20.94 37.11
N SER A 2 9.52 -20.52 35.98
CA SER A 2 9.38 -21.27 34.73
C SER A 2 9.41 -20.36 33.49
N ASN A 3 9.97 -20.90 32.40
CA ASN A 3 10.12 -20.28 31.09
C ASN A 3 8.77 -19.97 30.44
N LEU A 4 8.51 -18.70 30.14
CA LEU A 4 7.41 -18.22 29.28
C LEU A 4 7.80 -18.15 27.78
N ASN A 5 8.82 -18.92 27.38
CA ASN A 5 9.28 -19.05 26.00
C ASN A 5 8.65 -20.28 25.32
N ASN A 6 7.33 -20.31 25.18
CA ASN A 6 6.63 -21.18 24.22
C ASN A 6 5.17 -20.73 24.07
N LEU A 7 4.97 -19.52 23.55
CA LEU A 7 3.71 -19.20 22.89
C LEU A 7 3.70 -19.92 21.55
N VAL A 8 3.01 -21.06 21.56
CA VAL A 8 2.63 -21.91 20.45
C VAL A 8 2.27 -21.04 19.24
N LYS A 9 3.13 -21.04 18.21
CA LYS A 9 2.73 -20.65 16.86
C LYS A 9 1.65 -21.64 16.43
N ALA A 10 0.39 -21.28 16.65
CA ALA A 10 -0.70 -21.99 16.01
C ALA A 10 -0.41 -21.98 14.49
N PRO A 11 -0.50 -23.13 13.80
CA PRO A 11 -0.35 -23.13 12.36
C PRO A 11 -1.49 -22.30 11.80
N VAL A 12 -1.13 -21.14 11.25
CA VAL A 12 -1.99 -20.38 10.34
C VAL A 12 -2.44 -21.40 9.31
N LYS A 13 -3.74 -21.71 9.26
CA LYS A 13 -4.29 -22.46 8.13
C LYS A 13 -4.16 -21.54 6.92
N ALA A 14 -3.01 -21.66 6.27
CA ALA A 14 -2.68 -21.09 4.99
C ALA A 14 -3.80 -21.40 3.97
N PRO A 15 -3.93 -20.58 2.92
CA PRO A 15 -4.88 -20.83 1.84
C PRO A 15 -4.84 -22.30 1.40
N VAL A 16 -6.03 -22.84 1.16
CA VAL A 16 -6.26 -24.22 0.71
C VAL A 16 -5.23 -24.57 -0.38
N LYS A 17 -4.39 -25.57 -0.10
CA LYS A 17 -3.41 -26.13 -1.06
C LYS A 17 -4.10 -26.34 -2.41
N GLY A 18 -3.73 -25.56 -3.42
CA GLY A 18 -4.23 -25.71 -4.80
C GLY A 18 -4.41 -24.42 -5.59
N HIS A 19 -4.48 -23.25 -4.95
CA HIS A 19 -4.53 -21.98 -5.66
C HIS A 19 -3.20 -21.25 -5.56
N ASP A 20 -2.45 -21.25 -6.66
CA ASP A 20 -1.23 -20.45 -6.84
C ASP A 20 -1.52 -18.95 -6.83
N THR A 21 -2.78 -18.57 -6.99
CA THR A 21 -3.25 -17.20 -6.94
C THR A 21 -3.79 -16.81 -5.57
N ILE A 22 -3.46 -15.61 -5.13
CA ILE A 22 -3.99 -15.01 -3.91
C ILE A 22 -4.46 -13.58 -4.19
N TRP A 23 -5.36 -13.05 -3.35
CA TRP A 23 -5.83 -11.68 -3.45
C TRP A 23 -5.25 -10.82 -2.32
N ILE A 24 -4.83 -9.61 -2.67
CA ILE A 24 -4.28 -8.63 -1.73
C ILE A 24 -5.13 -7.36 -1.83
N ALA A 25 -5.59 -6.85 -0.69
CA ALA A 25 -6.28 -5.57 -0.61
C ALA A 25 -5.35 -4.50 -0.02
N SER A 26 -5.34 -3.31 -0.62
CA SER A 26 -4.55 -2.15 -0.20
C SER A 26 -5.47 -0.96 0.04
N PHE A 27 -5.27 -0.24 1.14
CA PHE A 27 -6.14 0.84 1.61
C PHE A 27 -5.36 2.14 1.84
N ASP A 28 -5.91 3.25 1.35
CA ASP A 28 -5.54 4.62 1.67
C ASP A 28 -6.73 5.31 2.33
N ILE A 29 -6.50 5.86 3.53
CA ILE A 29 -7.56 6.21 4.47
C ILE A 29 -7.74 7.73 4.52
N GLY A 30 -8.83 8.21 3.91
CA GLY A 30 -9.27 9.60 3.99
C GLY A 30 -10.71 9.72 4.49
N TYR A 31 -11.01 10.88 5.10
CA TYR A 31 -12.37 11.22 5.55
C TYR A 31 -13.36 11.38 4.39
N VAL A 32 -12.93 12.04 3.30
CA VAL A 32 -13.73 12.21 2.08
C VAL A 32 -13.35 11.19 1.01
N ASN A 33 -12.11 10.69 1.07
CA ASN A 33 -11.55 9.78 0.09
C ASN A 33 -11.06 8.52 0.78
N PHE A 34 -11.99 7.60 1.05
CA PHE A 34 -11.64 6.26 1.48
C PHE A 34 -11.37 5.41 0.24
N ALA A 35 -10.10 5.12 -0.02
CA ALA A 35 -9.67 4.42 -1.22
C ALA A 35 -9.21 2.99 -0.90
N PHE A 36 -9.58 2.06 -1.76
CA PHE A 36 -9.02 0.71 -1.74
C PHE A 36 -8.83 0.13 -3.14
N TYR A 37 -7.91 -0.81 -3.23
CA TYR A 37 -7.53 -1.54 -4.45
C TYR A 37 -7.29 -3.01 -4.10
N ILE A 38 -7.91 -3.92 -4.86
CA ILE A 38 -7.70 -5.36 -4.74
C ILE A 38 -7.04 -5.88 -6.01
N GLN A 39 -6.00 -6.69 -5.81
CA GLN A 39 -5.27 -7.35 -6.88
C GLN A 39 -5.15 -8.83 -6.63
N GLU A 40 -5.36 -9.61 -7.67
CA GLU A 40 -5.00 -11.03 -7.72
C GLU A 40 -3.56 -11.18 -8.22
N ILE A 41 -2.77 -12.03 -7.57
CA ILE A 41 -1.36 -12.25 -7.88
C ILE A 41 -1.03 -13.74 -7.87
N ASP A 42 -0.04 -14.16 -8.64
CA ASP A 42 0.53 -15.51 -8.60
C ASP A 42 1.72 -15.52 -7.62
N GLN A 43 1.55 -16.14 -6.45
CA GLN A 43 2.56 -16.11 -5.40
C GLN A 43 3.80 -16.94 -5.77
N ASN A 44 3.62 -18.01 -6.56
CA ASN A 44 4.72 -18.86 -6.98
C ASN A 44 5.64 -18.09 -7.91
N LYS A 45 5.09 -17.34 -8.86
CA LYS A 45 5.91 -16.46 -9.72
C LYS A 45 6.73 -15.47 -8.92
N LEU A 46 6.17 -14.80 -7.91
CA LEU A 46 6.97 -13.88 -7.06
C LEU A 46 8.08 -14.60 -6.31
N SER A 47 7.81 -15.81 -5.80
CA SER A 47 8.80 -16.58 -5.04
C SER A 47 10.02 -17.00 -5.86
N THR A 48 9.90 -17.04 -7.19
CA THR A 48 11.01 -17.36 -8.12
C THR A 48 11.91 -16.16 -8.42
N ILE A 49 11.47 -14.93 -8.13
CA ILE A 49 12.23 -13.72 -8.41
C ILE A 49 13.39 -13.61 -7.42
N LYS A 50 14.63 -13.62 -7.93
CA LYS A 50 15.83 -13.47 -7.11
C LYS A 50 16.06 -11.99 -6.79
N ASN A 51 16.34 -11.70 -5.53
CA ASN A 51 16.75 -10.37 -5.10
C ASN A 51 18.21 -10.08 -5.47
N ILE A 52 18.58 -8.81 -5.48
CA ILE A 52 19.94 -8.31 -5.68
C ILE A 52 20.45 -7.63 -4.39
N LYS A 53 21.78 -7.43 -4.32
CA LYS A 53 22.42 -6.79 -3.17
C LYS A 53 21.90 -5.37 -2.98
N LYS A 54 21.82 -4.91 -1.73
CA LYS A 54 21.11 -3.67 -1.38
C LYS A 54 21.73 -2.43 -2.05
N GLU A 55 23.05 -2.41 -2.12
CA GLU A 55 23.89 -1.39 -2.75
C GLU A 55 23.75 -1.34 -4.28
N GLU A 56 23.26 -2.40 -4.91
CA GLU A 56 23.08 -2.50 -6.37
C GLU A 56 21.64 -2.13 -6.82
N ARG A 57 20.73 -1.86 -5.88
CA ARG A 57 19.29 -1.66 -6.19
C ARG A 57 18.99 -0.28 -6.76
N TYR A 58 19.62 0.77 -6.24
CA TYR A 58 19.26 2.15 -6.56
C TYR A 58 20.49 3.00 -6.82
N ASN A 59 20.33 3.96 -7.73
CA ASN A 59 21.28 5.03 -7.96
C ASN A 59 21.30 6.01 -6.77
N GLU A 60 22.27 6.93 -6.72
CA GLU A 60 22.37 7.92 -5.65
C GLU A 60 21.09 8.77 -5.49
N ASP A 61 20.40 9.06 -6.59
CA ASP A 61 19.14 9.81 -6.62
C ASP A 61 17.91 8.96 -6.28
N SER A 62 18.12 7.71 -5.84
CA SER A 62 17.09 6.71 -5.49
C SER A 62 16.25 6.20 -6.66
N THR A 63 16.59 6.51 -7.91
CA THR A 63 16.02 5.81 -9.07
C THR A 63 16.54 4.37 -9.13
N PRO A 64 15.75 3.41 -9.65
CA PRO A 64 16.19 2.01 -9.70
C PRO A 64 17.33 1.85 -10.71
N THR A 65 18.27 0.96 -10.41
CA THR A 65 19.26 0.51 -11.41
C THR A 65 18.58 -0.32 -12.50
N THR A 66 19.30 -0.66 -13.57
CA THR A 66 18.77 -1.51 -14.65
C THR A 66 18.31 -2.86 -14.12
N GLU A 67 19.10 -3.50 -13.24
CA GLU A 67 18.75 -4.80 -12.65
C GLU A 67 17.56 -4.70 -11.69
N MET A 68 17.51 -3.67 -10.84
CA MET A 68 16.34 -3.45 -9.99
C MET A 68 15.08 -3.17 -10.80
N SER A 69 15.20 -2.44 -11.92
CA SER A 69 14.08 -2.15 -12.82
C SER A 69 13.50 -3.42 -13.44
N LYS A 70 14.34 -4.42 -13.76
CA LYS A 70 13.87 -5.73 -14.23
C LYS A 70 13.05 -6.43 -13.16
N ILE A 71 13.56 -6.50 -11.93
CA ILE A 71 12.84 -7.09 -10.78
C ILE A 71 11.49 -6.41 -10.55
N LEU A 72 11.48 -5.07 -10.52
CA LEU A 72 10.26 -4.30 -10.34
C LEU A 72 9.26 -4.55 -11.49
N ASN A 73 9.73 -4.62 -12.74
CA ASN A 73 8.87 -4.93 -13.88
C ASN A 73 8.24 -6.34 -13.80
N ASP A 74 8.98 -7.33 -13.29
CA ASP A 74 8.44 -8.67 -13.09
C ASP A 74 7.38 -8.70 -11.98
N ILE A 75 7.57 -7.91 -10.91
CA ILE A 75 6.56 -7.70 -9.87
C ILE A 75 5.32 -7.00 -10.42
N TYR A 76 5.51 -5.98 -11.27
CA TYR A 76 4.41 -5.25 -11.90
C TYR A 76 3.63 -6.17 -12.83
N LYS A 77 4.27 -6.98 -13.67
CA LYS A 77 3.56 -7.93 -14.55
C LYS A 77 2.78 -8.98 -13.75
N ASN A 78 3.22 -9.30 -12.55
CA ASN A 78 2.52 -10.25 -11.69
C ASN A 78 1.38 -9.59 -10.89
N GLY A 79 0.28 -9.30 -11.58
CA GLY A 79 -0.94 -8.85 -10.95
C GLY A 79 -2.06 -8.63 -11.95
N LYS A 80 -3.29 -8.85 -11.50
CA LYS A 80 -4.52 -8.51 -12.20
C LYS A 80 -5.41 -7.71 -11.25
N THR A 81 -5.86 -6.54 -11.69
CA THR A 81 -6.79 -5.74 -10.91
C THR A 81 -8.13 -6.45 -10.81
N ILE A 82 -8.64 -6.61 -9.59
CA ILE A 82 -9.96 -7.19 -9.32
C ILE A 82 -10.99 -6.08 -9.16
N ILE A 83 -10.73 -5.14 -8.24
CA ILE A 83 -11.63 -4.01 -7.98
C ILE A 83 -10.86 -2.84 -7.36
N TYR A 84 -11.36 -1.64 -7.58
CA TYR A 84 -10.89 -0.43 -6.92
C TYR A 84 -12.06 0.52 -6.67
N LYS A 85 -12.02 1.22 -5.53
CA LYS A 85 -13.04 2.20 -5.15
C LYS A 85 -12.40 3.36 -4.41
N ASN A 86 -12.93 4.55 -4.67
CA ASN A 86 -12.71 5.74 -3.86
C ASN A 86 -14.10 6.22 -3.44
N SER A 87 -14.36 6.21 -2.15
CA SER A 87 -15.69 6.42 -1.59
C SER A 87 -15.67 7.53 -0.54
N ASN A 88 -16.74 8.33 -0.54
CA ASN A 88 -16.95 9.33 0.48
C ASN A 88 -17.66 8.71 1.69
N ILE A 89 -16.98 8.69 2.83
CA ILE A 89 -17.52 8.21 4.11
C ILE A 89 -17.98 9.35 5.03
N SER A 90 -17.99 10.59 4.52
CA SER A 90 -18.44 11.78 5.25
C SER A 90 -19.92 12.11 5.00
N ASN A 91 -20.68 11.23 4.37
CA ASN A 91 -22.08 11.49 4.07
C ASN A 91 -22.88 11.60 5.38
N ASN A 92 -23.78 12.59 5.46
CA ASN A 92 -24.60 12.86 6.64
C ASN A 92 -23.81 13.12 7.95
N CYS A 93 -22.50 13.36 7.87
CA CYS A 93 -21.67 13.64 9.02
C CYS A 93 -21.70 15.14 9.36
N ILE A 94 -21.67 15.47 10.65
CA ILE A 94 -21.52 16.83 11.13
C ILE A 94 -20.06 17.27 10.91
N ASN A 95 -19.88 18.31 10.11
CA ASN A 95 -18.56 18.88 9.87
C ASN A 95 -18.04 19.59 11.11
N GLY A 96 -17.01 19.01 11.74
CA GLY A 96 -16.41 19.58 12.95
C GLY A 96 -14.91 19.29 13.08
N LYS A 97 -14.32 19.66 14.22
CA LYS A 97 -12.92 19.32 14.54
C LYS A 97 -12.74 17.84 14.88
N GLN A 98 -13.78 17.18 15.39
CA GLN A 98 -13.79 15.76 15.72
C GLN A 98 -14.38 14.93 14.58
N LEU A 99 -14.19 13.61 14.64
CA LEU A 99 -14.91 12.68 13.78
C LEU A 99 -16.30 12.48 14.34
N ASP A 100 -17.29 12.51 13.47
CA ASP A 100 -18.65 12.12 13.80
C ASP A 100 -18.70 10.59 13.96
N VAL A 101 -19.56 10.09 14.85
CA VAL A 101 -19.82 8.66 14.98
C VAL A 101 -20.34 8.08 13.66
N GLU A 102 -21.12 8.86 12.92
CA GLU A 102 -21.61 8.46 11.59
C GLU A 102 -20.48 8.14 10.60
N THR A 103 -19.31 8.77 10.74
CA THR A 103 -18.18 8.43 9.88
C THR A 103 -17.73 6.98 10.08
N PHE A 104 -17.83 6.46 11.31
CA PHE A 104 -17.48 5.08 11.60
C PHE A 104 -18.55 4.11 11.10
N TYR A 105 -19.84 4.43 11.23
CA TYR A 105 -20.91 3.63 10.62
C TYR A 105 -20.79 3.59 9.10
N ASN A 106 -20.61 4.74 8.44
CA ASN A 106 -20.37 4.81 7.00
C ASN A 106 -19.16 3.97 6.55
N MET A 107 -18.06 3.99 7.31
CA MET A 107 -16.89 3.15 7.00
C MET A 107 -17.22 1.66 7.19
N PHE A 108 -17.89 1.30 8.28
CA PHE A 108 -18.28 -0.08 8.55
C PHE A 108 -19.21 -0.63 7.47
N ASP A 109 -20.26 0.10 7.11
CA ASP A 109 -21.22 -0.29 6.07
C ASP A 109 -20.53 -0.42 4.71
N LEU A 110 -19.62 0.51 4.38
CA LEU A 110 -18.82 0.42 3.16
C LEU A 110 -17.95 -0.83 3.17
N LEU A 111 -17.29 -1.15 4.28
CA LEU A 111 -16.48 -2.35 4.39
C LEU A 111 -17.35 -3.61 4.29
N ASP A 112 -18.49 -3.65 4.96
CA ASP A 112 -19.37 -4.82 4.95
C ASP A 112 -20.00 -5.08 3.57
N LYS A 113 -20.31 -4.01 2.83
CA LYS A 113 -20.77 -4.07 1.43
C LYS A 113 -19.83 -4.83 0.50
N TYR A 114 -18.53 -4.86 0.80
CA TYR A 114 -17.51 -5.57 0.00
C TYR A 114 -16.96 -6.82 0.70
N SER A 115 -17.65 -7.33 1.74
CA SER A 115 -17.24 -8.51 2.51
C SER A 115 -16.90 -9.73 1.65
N ASP A 116 -17.69 -10.01 0.61
CA ASP A 116 -17.43 -11.10 -0.34
C ASP A 116 -16.06 -11.02 -1.04
N PHE A 117 -15.51 -9.82 -1.20
CA PHE A 117 -14.17 -9.63 -1.75
C PHE A 117 -13.12 -9.85 -0.65
N TRP A 118 -13.35 -9.31 0.55
CA TRP A 118 -12.46 -9.47 1.69
C TRP A 118 -12.30 -10.94 2.09
N ASP A 119 -13.36 -11.73 1.97
CA ASP A 119 -13.36 -13.18 2.19
C ASP A 119 -12.37 -13.92 1.29
N LYS A 120 -12.07 -13.38 0.09
CA LYS A 120 -11.09 -13.93 -0.86
C LYS A 120 -9.67 -13.40 -0.65
N CYS A 121 -9.51 -12.24 -0.02
CA CYS A 121 -8.19 -11.66 0.27
C CYS A 121 -7.40 -12.49 1.29
N CYS A 122 -6.08 -12.58 1.11
CA CYS A 122 -5.16 -13.17 2.09
C CYS A 122 -4.44 -12.09 2.91
N PHE A 123 -4.28 -10.90 2.34
CA PHE A 123 -3.57 -9.77 2.95
C PHE A 123 -4.41 -8.49 2.87
N PHE A 124 -4.39 -7.72 3.95
CA PHE A 124 -4.97 -6.38 4.05
C PHE A 124 -3.86 -5.39 4.41
N ILE A 125 -3.47 -4.54 3.46
CA ILE A 125 -2.40 -3.57 3.58
C ILE A 125 -3.02 -2.21 3.86
N VAL A 126 -2.92 -1.73 5.11
CA VAL A 126 -3.52 -0.46 5.54
C VAL A 126 -2.42 0.59 5.69
N GLU A 127 -2.53 1.72 4.97
CA GLU A 127 -1.51 2.77 5.07
C GLU A 127 -1.39 3.30 6.51
N LYS A 128 -0.16 3.27 7.04
CA LYS A 128 0.20 3.91 8.30
C LYS A 128 0.06 5.41 8.18
N GLN A 129 -0.82 5.98 8.99
CA GLN A 129 -0.89 7.43 9.15
C GLN A 129 0.30 7.91 10.00
N MET A 130 1.18 8.71 9.40
CA MET A 130 2.45 9.14 10.01
C MET A 130 2.22 10.17 11.12
N ASP A 131 2.81 9.96 12.31
CA ASP A 131 2.76 10.89 13.48
C ASP A 131 4.12 11.57 13.78
N PHE A 132 4.92 11.88 12.75
CA PHE A 132 6.28 12.41 12.96
C PHE A 132 6.36 13.93 12.89
N GLY A 133 6.82 14.55 13.99
CA GLY A 133 7.33 15.93 14.04
C GLY A 133 6.40 16.97 14.68
N LYS A 134 6.87 18.22 14.74
CA LYS A 134 6.11 19.39 15.26
C LYS A 134 4.95 19.84 14.34
N MET A 135 4.83 19.26 13.15
CA MET A 135 3.81 19.62 12.15
C MET A 135 2.56 18.74 12.29
N LYS A 136 1.42 19.43 12.49
CA LYS A 136 0.03 18.94 12.61
C LYS A 136 -0.17 17.44 12.38
N ARG A 137 -0.34 16.73 13.52
CA ARG A 137 -1.08 15.47 13.59
C ARG A 137 -2.37 15.62 12.79
N ASN A 138 -2.78 14.58 12.06
CA ASN A 138 -4.14 14.45 11.57
C ASN A 138 -4.86 13.37 12.40
N PRO A 139 -5.36 13.71 13.61
CA PRO A 139 -5.96 12.72 14.50
C PRO A 139 -7.17 12.02 13.87
N LYS A 140 -7.86 12.71 12.94
CA LYS A 140 -8.96 12.11 12.20
C LYS A 140 -8.49 10.95 11.34
N ALA A 141 -7.49 11.18 10.48
CA ALA A 141 -6.95 10.12 9.63
C ALA A 141 -6.38 8.97 10.47
N LEU A 142 -5.67 9.27 11.57
CA LEU A 142 -5.16 8.24 12.48
C LEU A 142 -6.27 7.37 13.08
N LYS A 143 -7.34 7.99 13.60
CA LYS A 143 -8.49 7.27 14.15
C LYS A 143 -9.20 6.42 13.08
N LEU A 144 -9.39 6.96 11.88
CA LEU A 144 -9.98 6.23 10.76
C LEU A 144 -9.10 5.04 10.34
N GLY A 145 -7.77 5.22 10.32
CA GLY A 145 -6.82 4.15 10.02
C GLY A 145 -6.92 3.00 11.03
N HIS A 146 -6.95 3.32 12.33
CA HIS A 146 -7.14 2.32 13.39
C HIS A 146 -8.50 1.63 13.29
N TYR A 147 -9.57 2.36 12.94
CA TYR A 147 -10.90 1.76 12.81
C TYR A 147 -10.96 0.77 11.63
N CYS A 148 -10.42 1.18 10.46
CA CYS A 148 -10.28 0.30 9.29
C CYS A 148 -9.45 -0.95 9.61
N GLN A 149 -8.29 -0.79 10.27
CA GLN A 149 -7.46 -1.90 10.68
C GLN A 149 -8.18 -2.83 11.67
N SER A 150 -8.89 -2.27 12.65
CA SER A 150 -9.63 -3.04 13.66
C SER A 150 -10.70 -3.91 13.01
N TYR A 151 -11.44 -3.39 12.03
CA TYR A 151 -12.41 -4.18 11.26
C TYR A 151 -11.79 -5.47 10.72
N PHE A 152 -10.65 -5.35 10.03
CA PHE A 152 -9.97 -6.52 9.45
C PHE A 152 -9.35 -7.43 10.51
N VAL A 153 -8.78 -6.87 11.58
CA VAL A 153 -8.21 -7.66 12.68
C VAL A 153 -9.27 -8.50 13.38
N PHE A 154 -10.43 -7.93 13.70
CA PHE A 154 -11.50 -8.64 14.38
C PHE A 154 -12.15 -9.70 13.49
N ARG A 155 -12.38 -9.40 12.21
CA ARG A 155 -13.06 -10.32 11.29
C ARG A 155 -12.12 -11.40 10.74
N TYR A 156 -10.85 -11.07 10.50
CA TYR A 156 -9.94 -11.93 9.74
C TYR A 156 -8.57 -12.18 10.39
N GLY A 157 -8.17 -11.39 11.39
CA GLY A 157 -6.80 -11.38 11.91
C GLY A 157 -6.31 -12.69 12.52
N ARG A 158 -7.21 -13.65 12.77
CA ARG A 158 -6.84 -15.02 13.21
C ARG A 158 -6.33 -15.92 12.09
N PHE A 159 -6.64 -15.62 10.82
CA PHE A 159 -6.32 -16.49 9.68
C PHE A 159 -5.85 -15.75 8.42
N LYS A 160 -5.87 -14.41 8.42
CA LYS A 160 -5.34 -13.55 7.36
C LYS A 160 -4.39 -12.51 7.94
N GLN A 161 -3.56 -11.92 7.10
CA GLN A 161 -2.59 -10.93 7.53
C GLN A 161 -3.14 -9.51 7.35
N VAL A 162 -3.11 -8.73 8.43
CA VAL A 162 -3.45 -7.31 8.43
C VAL A 162 -2.18 -6.53 8.74
N ILE A 163 -1.71 -5.74 7.79
CA ILE A 163 -0.39 -5.12 7.80
C ILE A 163 -0.55 -3.61 7.83
N GLU A 164 0.02 -2.98 8.85
CA GLU A 164 0.17 -1.53 8.90
C GLU A 164 1.39 -1.12 8.05
N PHE A 165 1.16 -0.43 6.95
CA PHE A 165 2.17 -0.23 5.90
C PHE A 165 2.69 1.21 5.84
N PRO A 166 3.99 1.47 6.07
CA PRO A 166 4.47 2.85 6.12
C PRO A 166 4.44 3.54 4.75
N ALA A 167 3.79 4.72 4.69
CA ALA A 167 3.54 5.48 3.46
C ALA A 167 4.79 5.79 2.62
N TYR A 168 5.99 5.82 3.23
CA TYR A 168 7.23 6.12 2.50
C TYR A 168 7.70 4.96 1.62
N HIS A 169 7.32 3.71 1.92
CA HIS A 169 7.76 2.52 1.18
C HIS A 169 7.36 2.58 -0.30
N LYS A 170 6.15 3.04 -0.62
CA LYS A 170 5.67 3.15 -2.01
C LYS A 170 6.55 4.02 -2.90
N THR A 171 7.16 5.06 -2.33
CA THR A 171 8.06 5.97 -3.07
C THR A 171 9.51 5.52 -3.03
N GLN A 172 9.97 4.93 -1.93
CA GLN A 172 11.35 4.44 -1.82
C GLN A 172 11.58 3.17 -2.63
N VAL A 173 10.68 2.19 -2.52
CA VAL A 173 10.80 0.88 -3.17
C VAL A 173 10.66 1.00 -4.69
N LEU A 174 9.69 1.79 -5.16
CA LEU A 174 9.46 1.93 -6.61
C LEU A 174 10.34 3.03 -7.24
N GLY A 175 11.30 3.57 -6.47
CA GLY A 175 12.38 4.41 -6.97
C GLY A 175 11.98 5.83 -7.39
N CYS A 176 11.20 6.51 -6.55
CA CYS A 176 10.88 7.92 -6.74
C CYS A 176 12.15 8.77 -6.64
N LYS A 177 12.45 9.51 -7.72
CA LYS A 177 13.65 10.33 -7.82
C LYS A 177 13.72 11.38 -6.72
N LYS A 178 14.87 11.46 -6.05
CA LYS A 178 15.22 12.52 -5.10
C LYS A 178 15.83 13.72 -5.82
N ILE A 179 15.68 14.89 -5.22
CA ILE A 179 16.30 16.14 -5.68
C ILE A 179 17.58 16.43 -4.92
N LYS A 180 18.54 17.08 -5.58
CA LYS A 180 19.77 17.56 -4.94
C LYS A 180 19.43 18.69 -3.97
N GLY A 181 19.78 18.49 -2.71
CA GLY A 181 19.70 19.48 -1.65
C GLY A 181 21.04 20.17 -1.43
N LYS A 182 21.23 20.67 -0.20
CA LYS A 182 22.45 21.39 0.20
C LYS A 182 23.71 20.52 0.00
N LYS A 183 24.77 21.14 -0.47
CA LYS A 183 26.12 20.56 -0.56
C LYS A 183 26.72 20.47 0.85
N TYR A 184 27.32 19.34 1.18
CA TYR A 184 28.08 19.12 2.41
C TYR A 184 29.49 19.73 2.30
N LYS A 185 30.15 19.93 3.45
CA LYS A 185 31.53 20.43 3.52
C LYS A 185 32.54 19.55 2.77
N ASN A 186 32.26 18.25 2.63
CA ASN A 186 33.09 17.28 1.89
C ASN A 186 32.80 17.22 0.38
N GLY A 187 32.01 18.16 -0.16
CA GLY A 187 31.70 18.22 -1.59
C GLY A 187 30.51 17.35 -2.04
N LYS A 188 30.04 16.38 -1.24
CA LYS A 188 28.88 15.55 -1.56
C LYS A 188 27.57 16.34 -1.43
N HIS A 189 26.50 15.90 -2.09
CA HIS A 189 25.18 16.52 -1.99
C HIS A 189 24.25 15.71 -1.07
N LYS A 190 23.39 16.40 -0.31
CA LYS A 190 22.27 15.75 0.38
C LYS A 190 21.14 15.48 -0.61
N TRP A 191 20.75 14.23 -0.79
CA TRP A 191 19.56 13.89 -1.57
C TRP A 191 18.29 13.99 -0.72
N ILE A 192 17.29 14.74 -1.19
CA ILE A 192 16.06 15.03 -0.46
C ILE A 192 14.88 14.50 -1.27
N ALA A 193 13.90 13.90 -0.60
CA ALA A 193 12.65 13.50 -1.25
C ALA A 193 11.95 14.73 -1.87
N ILE A 194 11.35 14.55 -3.05
CA ILE A 194 10.52 15.59 -3.66
C ILE A 194 9.34 15.96 -2.75
N ASN A 195 8.75 17.14 -2.94
CA ASN A 195 7.67 17.64 -2.10
C ASN A 195 6.38 16.79 -2.23
N LYS A 196 5.42 16.98 -1.32
CA LYS A 196 4.19 16.19 -1.28
C LYS A 196 3.35 16.28 -2.57
N PRO A 197 3.09 17.46 -3.15
CA PRO A 197 2.41 17.57 -4.45
C PRO A 197 3.08 16.77 -5.58
N ASP A 198 4.40 16.83 -5.68
CA ASP A 198 5.14 16.14 -6.73
C ASP A 198 5.16 14.62 -6.52
N ARG A 199 5.20 14.15 -5.26
CA ARG A 199 5.00 12.71 -4.97
C ARG A 199 3.63 12.22 -5.41
N LYS A 200 2.56 12.99 -5.20
CA LYS A 200 1.21 12.62 -5.66
C LYS A 200 1.14 12.51 -7.18
N LYS A 201 1.73 13.48 -7.90
CA LYS A 201 1.85 13.41 -9.37
C LYS A 201 2.65 12.20 -9.82
N TRP A 202 3.78 11.93 -9.16
CA TRP A 202 4.62 10.77 -9.43
C TRP A 202 3.87 9.45 -9.20
N SER A 203 3.10 9.31 -8.11
CA SER A 203 2.30 8.10 -7.85
C SER A 203 1.31 7.84 -8.98
N ILE A 204 0.65 8.89 -9.51
CA ILE A 204 -0.29 8.77 -10.63
C ILE A 204 0.42 8.25 -11.89
N ILE A 205 1.58 8.84 -12.22
CA ILE A 205 2.38 8.44 -13.38
C ILE A 205 2.82 6.98 -13.21
N LYS A 206 3.39 6.64 -12.04
CA LYS A 206 3.88 5.30 -11.73
C LYS A 206 2.77 4.25 -11.76
N ALA A 207 1.61 4.53 -11.16
CA ALA A 207 0.46 3.64 -11.21
C ALA A 207 -0.03 3.43 -12.66
N THR A 208 -0.03 4.49 -13.48
CA THR A 208 -0.39 4.40 -14.89
C THR A 208 0.59 3.52 -15.67
N GLU A 209 1.90 3.69 -15.46
CA GLU A 209 2.93 2.82 -16.06
C GLU A 209 2.74 1.35 -15.68
N ILE A 210 2.43 1.06 -14.42
CA ILE A 210 2.22 -0.30 -13.91
C ILE A 210 0.99 -0.94 -14.56
N LEU A 211 -0.13 -0.22 -14.63
CA LEU A 211 -1.34 -0.68 -15.31
C LEU A 211 -1.10 -0.85 -16.82
N ASP A 212 -0.26 -0.01 -17.41
CA ASP A 212 0.09 -0.08 -18.83
C ASP A 212 0.89 -1.33 -19.16
N ILE A 213 1.89 -1.65 -18.33
CA ILE A 213 2.67 -2.91 -18.40
C ILE A 213 1.75 -4.14 -18.35
N ARG A 214 0.65 -4.06 -17.57
CA ARG A 214 -0.38 -5.11 -17.47
C ARG A 214 -1.43 -5.08 -18.57
N LYS A 215 -1.38 -4.08 -19.48
CA LYS A 215 -2.36 -3.85 -20.54
C LYS A 215 -3.78 -3.55 -20.02
N GLU A 216 -3.92 -2.98 -18.82
CA GLU A 216 -5.21 -2.67 -18.18
C GLU A 216 -5.78 -1.30 -18.60
N LYS A 217 -5.90 -1.06 -19.91
CA LYS A 217 -6.27 0.25 -20.50
C LYS A 217 -7.61 0.82 -20.00
N ILE A 218 -8.60 -0.04 -19.77
CA ILE A 218 -9.93 0.35 -19.24
C ILE A 218 -9.79 0.99 -17.86
N ILE A 219 -8.92 0.41 -17.02
CA ILE A 219 -8.69 0.86 -15.65
C ILE A 219 -7.94 2.19 -15.66
N ILE A 220 -6.93 2.32 -16.54
CA ILE A 220 -6.22 3.58 -16.76
C ILE A 220 -7.21 4.69 -17.10
N ASN A 221 -8.07 4.48 -18.10
CA ASN A 221 -9.07 5.48 -18.52
C ASN A 221 -10.02 5.85 -17.37
N SER A 222 -10.43 4.88 -16.55
CA SER A 222 -11.30 5.14 -15.41
C SER A 222 -10.60 5.89 -14.27
N ILE A 223 -9.32 5.65 -14.03
CA ILE A 223 -8.56 6.35 -12.99
C ILE A 223 -8.21 7.77 -13.43
N THR A 224 -7.81 7.96 -14.70
CA THR A 224 -7.38 9.27 -15.21
C THR A 224 -8.51 10.28 -15.33
N THR A 225 -9.74 9.82 -15.54
CA THR A 225 -10.95 10.65 -15.63
C THR A 225 -11.57 11.01 -14.27
N LYS A 226 -11.22 10.28 -13.20
CA LYS A 226 -11.74 10.54 -11.86
C LYS A 226 -11.06 11.72 -11.18
N ALA A 227 -11.85 12.45 -10.39
CA ALA A 227 -11.30 13.34 -9.36
C ALA A 227 -10.49 12.51 -8.34
N LYS A 228 -9.42 13.10 -7.78
CA LYS A 228 -8.59 12.47 -6.73
C LYS A 228 -8.00 11.11 -7.12
N LYS A 229 -7.52 11.04 -8.36
CA LYS A 229 -6.78 9.90 -8.93
C LYS A 229 -5.54 9.49 -8.13
N ASP A 230 -4.99 10.38 -7.30
CA ASP A 230 -3.85 10.12 -6.44
C ASP A 230 -4.14 9.07 -5.37
N ASP A 231 -5.33 9.03 -4.76
CA ASP A 231 -5.61 8.11 -3.64
C ASP A 231 -5.66 6.63 -4.12
N ILE A 232 -6.25 6.36 -5.29
CA ILE A 232 -6.20 5.02 -5.92
C ILE A 232 -4.78 4.68 -6.39
N SER A 233 -4.07 5.66 -6.96
CA SER A 233 -2.69 5.46 -7.42
C SER A 233 -1.76 5.11 -6.26
N ASP A 234 -1.99 5.72 -5.10
CA ASP A 234 -1.28 5.41 -3.87
C ASP A 234 -1.58 3.99 -3.37
N CYS A 235 -2.84 3.52 -3.45
CA CYS A 235 -3.20 2.13 -3.13
C CYS A 235 -2.47 1.13 -4.04
N ILE A 236 -2.37 1.41 -5.34
CA ILE A 236 -1.65 0.59 -6.32
C ILE A 236 -0.16 0.57 -5.95
N CYS A 237 0.49 1.74 -5.86
CA CYS A 237 1.92 1.81 -5.54
C CYS A 237 2.25 1.15 -4.20
N GLN A 238 1.38 1.31 -3.19
CA GLN A 238 1.49 0.61 -1.91
C GLN A 238 1.51 -0.91 -2.10
N LEU A 239 0.55 -1.48 -2.82
CA LEU A 239 0.47 -2.92 -3.05
C LEU A 239 1.70 -3.45 -3.81
N GLU A 240 2.17 -2.72 -4.82
CA GLU A 240 3.37 -3.11 -5.57
C GLU A 240 4.62 -3.09 -4.71
N SER A 241 4.78 -2.08 -3.85
CA SER A 241 5.88 -2.02 -2.89
C SER A 241 5.79 -3.13 -1.84
N PHE A 242 4.58 -3.46 -1.37
CA PHE A 242 4.34 -4.59 -0.48
C PHE A 242 4.81 -5.91 -1.09
N LYS A 243 4.50 -6.17 -2.36
CA LYS A 243 4.96 -7.39 -3.06
C LYS A 243 6.47 -7.53 -3.03
N TYR A 244 7.21 -6.46 -3.34
CA TYR A 244 8.66 -6.46 -3.26
C TYR A 244 9.15 -6.77 -1.84
N LEU A 245 8.60 -6.07 -0.84
CA LEU A 245 9.08 -6.16 0.53
C LEU A 245 8.80 -7.52 1.16
N TYR A 246 7.64 -8.11 0.88
CA TYR A 246 7.22 -9.38 1.45
C TYR A 246 7.87 -10.57 0.74
N TYR A 247 7.78 -10.64 -0.59
CA TYR A 247 8.21 -11.82 -1.34
C TYR A 247 9.69 -11.81 -1.73
N ILE A 248 10.30 -10.63 -1.95
CA ILE A 248 11.63 -10.51 -2.56
C ILE A 248 12.68 -10.05 -1.54
N SER A 249 12.44 -8.98 -0.78
CA SER A 249 13.38 -8.53 0.27
C SER A 249 13.18 -9.17 1.62
N LYS A 250 11.98 -9.71 1.90
CA LYS A 250 11.59 -10.32 3.18
C LYS A 250 11.84 -9.38 4.36
N GLU A 251 11.55 -8.10 4.16
CA GLU A 251 11.74 -7.03 5.15
C GLU A 251 10.48 -6.78 5.99
N ILE A 252 9.35 -7.43 5.65
CA ILE A 252 8.07 -7.38 6.37
C ILE A 252 7.44 -8.78 6.45
#